data_AF-A0A7Y5BPT4-F1
#
_entry.id   AF-A0A7Y5BPT4-F1
#
_cell.length_a   1.000
_cell.length_b   1.000
_cell.length_c   1.000
_cell.angle_alpha   90.00
_cell.angle_beta   90.00
_cell.angle_gamma   90.00
#
_symmetry.space_group_name_H-M   'P 1'
#
loop_
_entity.id
_entity.type
_entity.pdbx_description
1 polymer ?
#
loop_
_entity_poly.entity_id
_entity_poly.type
_entity_poly.pdbx_seq_one_letter_code
_entity_poly.pdbx_strand_id
1 'polypeptide(L)'
;MREKVRNRQYVMTIHAEDEMNDDGMSIFDVESIIFTGQIVERQKDTDSGEWKYVIEGETLAGRPGNAVTKISLTGKVVFITVWLV
;
A
#
# COMPACT_ATOMS: atom_id res chain seq x y z
N MET A 1 7.29 6.02 -5.46
CA MET A 1 6.72 4.91 -4.66
C MET A 1 7.11 3.56 -5.23
N ARG A 2 6.75 3.24 -6.48
CA ARG A 2 7.10 1.96 -7.14
C ARG A 2 8.57 1.56 -7.01
N GLU A 3 9.51 2.48 -7.24
CA GLU A 3 10.94 2.20 -7.08
C GLU A 3 11.33 1.78 -5.64
N LYS A 4 10.71 2.40 -4.63
CA LYS A 4 10.94 2.06 -3.22
C LYS A 4 10.41 0.66 -2.92
N VAL A 5 9.24 0.32 -3.44
CA VAL A 5 8.67 -1.03 -3.28
C VAL A 5 9.56 -2.07 -3.96
N ARG A 6 10.01 -1.82 -5.20
CA ARG A 6 10.94 -2.68 -5.93
C ARG A 6 12.24 -2.95 -5.18
N ASN A 7 12.75 -1.94 -4.47
CA ASN A 7 13.98 -2.02 -3.69
C ASN A 7 13.75 -2.47 -2.23
N ARG A 8 12.55 -2.97 -1.88
CA ARG A 8 12.16 -3.38 -0.52
C ARG A 8 12.35 -2.29 0.54
N GLN A 9 12.24 -1.03 0.12
CA GLN A 9 12.31 0.14 0.99
C GLN A 9 10.91 0.49 1.51
N TYR A 10 10.25 -0.50 2.10
CA TYR A 10 8.92 -0.35 2.69
C TYR A 10 8.81 -1.10 4.01
N VAL A 11 7.75 -0.78 4.76
CA VAL A 11 7.34 -1.49 5.96
C VAL A 11 5.83 -1.68 5.94
N MET A 12 5.37 -2.78 6.53
CA MET A 12 3.96 -3.03 6.84
C MET A 12 3.69 -2.56 8.27
N THR A 13 2.57 -1.86 8.49
CA THR A 13 2.02 -1.75 9.85
C THR A 13 1.43 -3.10 10.26
N ILE A 14 1.26 -3.33 11.57
CA ILE A 14 0.55 -4.52 12.08
C ILE A 14 -0.84 -4.60 11.47
N HIS A 15 -1.58 -3.48 11.45
CA HIS A 15 -2.91 -3.43 10.83
C HIS A 15 -2.90 -3.81 9.34
N ALA A 16 -1.93 -3.35 8.55
CA ALA A 16 -1.83 -3.73 7.14
C ALA A 16 -1.48 -5.22 6.97
N GLU A 17 -0.70 -5.80 7.87
CA GLU A 17 -0.39 -7.23 7.87
C GLU A 17 -1.61 -8.07 8.23
N ASP A 18 -2.39 -7.66 9.24
CA ASP A 18 -3.62 -8.34 9.64
C ASP A 18 -4.65 -8.34 8.49
N GLU A 19 -4.94 -7.19 7.90
CA GLU A 19 -5.88 -7.09 6.76
C GLU A 19 -5.40 -7.87 5.52
N MET A 20 -4.08 -7.84 5.25
CA MET A 20 -3.49 -8.65 4.18
C MET A 20 -3.75 -10.14 4.41
N ASN A 21 -3.55 -10.62 5.63
CA ASN A 21 -3.77 -12.02 5.99
C ASN A 21 -5.26 -12.39 5.95
N ASP A 22 -6.13 -11.52 6.44
CA ASP A 22 -7.59 -11.74 6.46
C ASP A 22 -8.15 -11.89 5.04
N ASP A 23 -7.62 -11.15 4.07
CA ASP A 23 -7.98 -11.25 2.64
C ASP A 23 -7.22 -12.35 1.88
N GLY A 24 -6.36 -13.11 2.56
CA GLY A 24 -5.56 -14.18 1.98
C GLY A 24 -4.59 -13.66 0.89
N MET A 25 -4.09 -12.44 1.05
CA MET A 25 -3.09 -11.85 0.18
C MET A 25 -1.68 -12.22 0.67
N SER A 26 -0.78 -12.48 -0.27
CA SER A 26 0.65 -12.51 0.02
C SER A 26 1.24 -11.10 -0.07
N ILE A 27 2.46 -10.92 0.45
CA ILE A 27 3.18 -9.66 0.26
C ILE A 27 3.39 -9.32 -1.22
N PHE A 28 3.50 -10.33 -2.09
CA PHE A 28 3.66 -10.11 -3.53
C PHE A 28 2.39 -9.60 -4.20
N ASP A 29 1.21 -9.93 -3.66
CA ASP A 29 -0.05 -9.36 -4.13
C ASP A 29 -0.14 -7.88 -3.78
N VAL A 30 0.27 -7.50 -2.58
CA VAL A 30 0.37 -6.10 -2.14
C VAL A 30 1.38 -5.32 -2.99
N GLU A 31 2.56 -5.89 -3.26
CA GLU A 31 3.53 -5.28 -4.17
C GLU A 31 2.97 -5.12 -5.60
N SER A 32 2.23 -6.13 -6.09
CA SER A 32 1.57 -6.09 -7.40
C SER A 32 0.57 -4.94 -7.50
N ILE A 33 -0.26 -4.72 -6.47
CA ILE A 33 -1.19 -3.59 -6.40
C ILE A 33 -0.45 -2.26 -6.60
N ILE A 34 0.74 -2.08 -6.02
CA ILE A 34 1.54 -0.85 -6.22
C ILE A 34 2.12 -0.74 -7.64
N PHE A 35 2.51 -1.87 -8.24
CA PHE A 35 3.11 -1.87 -9.57
C PHE A 35 2.10 -1.66 -10.69
N THR A 36 0.92 -2.25 -10.57
CA THR A 36 -0.18 -2.14 -11.55
C THR A 36 -1.06 -0.92 -11.29
N GLY A 37 -1.16 -0.50 -10.03
CA GLY A 37 -2.19 0.44 -9.61
C GLY A 37 -1.92 1.91 -9.86
N GLN A 38 -2.97 2.72 -9.71
CA GLN A 38 -2.97 4.17 -9.87
C GLN A 38 -3.42 4.85 -8.57
N ILE A 39 -2.91 6.04 -8.31
CA ILE A 39 -3.36 6.84 -7.16
C ILE A 39 -4.73 7.42 -7.50
N VAL A 40 -5.77 6.94 -6.81
CA VAL A 40 -7.15 7.39 -7.00
C VAL A 40 -7.53 8.49 -6.01
N GLU A 41 -6.84 8.56 -4.87
CA GLU A 41 -7.10 9.58 -3.85
C GLU A 41 -5.82 10.00 -3.12
N ARG A 42 -5.81 11.23 -2.61
CA ARG A 42 -4.76 11.78 -1.72
C ARG A 42 -5.41 12.37 -0.49
N GLN A 43 -5.05 11.85 0.68
CA GLN A 43 -5.57 12.29 1.97
C GLN A 43 -4.45 12.99 2.74
N LYS A 44 -4.69 14.21 3.19
CA LYS A 44 -3.74 14.91 4.07
C LYS A 44 -4.16 14.68 5.51
N ASP A 45 -3.27 14.08 6.29
CA ASP A 45 -3.46 13.92 7.72
C ASP A 45 -3.44 15.30 8.38
N THR A 46 -4.48 15.64 9.13
CA THR A 46 -4.65 17.00 9.71
C THR A 46 -3.67 17.28 10.83
N ASP A 47 -3.26 16.24 11.57
CA ASP A 47 -2.46 16.39 12.77
C ASP A 47 -0.96 16.38 12.43
N SER A 48 -0.53 15.46 11.56
CA SER A 48 0.86 15.34 11.14
C SER A 48 1.20 16.13 9.87
N GLY A 49 0.20 16.52 9.08
CA GLY A 49 0.39 17.15 7.76
C GLY A 49 0.88 16.19 6.68
N GLU A 50 1.06 14.90 6.99
CA GLU A 50 1.56 13.88 6.08
C GLU A 50 0.52 13.51 5.01
N TRP A 51 1.01 13.22 3.80
CA TRP A 51 0.16 12.72 2.71
C TRP A 51 0.05 11.20 2.76
N LYS A 52 -1.18 10.71 2.69
CA LYS A 52 -1.55 9.32 2.42
C LYS A 52 -2.10 9.22 1.00
N TYR A 53 -1.86 8.10 0.34
CA TYR A 53 -2.23 7.84 -1.04
C TYR A 53 -3.03 6.55 -1.09
N VAL A 54 -4.24 6.61 -1.64
CA VAL A 54 -5.06 5.43 -1.92
C VAL A 54 -4.74 4.97 -3.33
N ILE A 55 -4.39 3.70 -3.47
CA ILE A 55 -3.93 3.12 -4.73
C ILE A 55 -4.84 1.94 -5.05
N GLU A 56 -5.49 2.00 -6.21
CA GLU A 56 -6.26 0.90 -6.80
C GLU A 56 -5.40 0.18 -7.83
N GLY A 57 -5.26 -1.13 -7.69
CA GLY A 57 -4.48 -1.99 -8.59
C GLY A 57 -4.97 -3.43 -8.56
N GLU A 58 -4.09 -4.34 -8.96
CA GLU A 58 -4.42 -5.77 -9.07
C GLU A 58 -3.34 -6.63 -8.39
N THR A 59 -3.81 -7.67 -7.70
CA THR A 59 -2.99 -8.78 -7.18
C THR A 59 -2.32 -9.58 -8.30
N LEU A 60 -1.44 -10.52 -7.97
CA LEU A 60 -0.79 -11.37 -8.99
C LEU A 60 -1.79 -12.24 -9.77
N ALA A 61 -2.92 -12.58 -9.14
CA ALA A 61 -4.00 -13.34 -9.75
C ALA A 61 -5.00 -12.46 -10.53
N GLY A 62 -4.76 -11.16 -10.68
CA GLY A 62 -5.67 -10.22 -11.34
C GLY A 62 -6.91 -9.86 -10.53
N ARG A 63 -6.96 -10.20 -9.23
CA ARG A 63 -8.03 -9.71 -8.36
C ARG A 63 -7.82 -8.22 -8.07
N PRO A 64 -8.85 -7.38 -8.20
CA PRO A 64 -8.76 -5.97 -7.84
C PRO A 64 -8.49 -5.81 -6.35
N GLY A 65 -7.60 -4.88 -6.01
CA GLY A 65 -7.21 -4.62 -4.63
C GLY A 65 -6.70 -3.20 -4.44
N ASN A 66 -6.63 -2.80 -3.19
CA ASN A 66 -6.33 -1.46 -2.77
C ASN A 66 -5.20 -1.44 -1.74
N ALA A 67 -4.48 -0.33 -1.71
CA ALA A 67 -3.51 -0.04 -0.66
C ALA A 67 -3.57 1.43 -0.26
N VAL A 68 -3.63 1.71 1.04
CA VAL A 68 -3.32 3.04 1.57
C VAL A 68 -1.87 3.08 2.00
N THR A 69 -1.11 4.02 1.44
CA THR A 69 0.32 4.15 1.71
C THR A 69 0.74 5.59 2.00
N LYS A 70 1.86 5.77 2.69
CA LYS A 70 2.55 7.06 2.83
C LYS A 70 4.06 6.90 2.67
N ILE A 71 4.77 8.02 2.48
CA ILE A 71 6.24 8.04 2.54
C ILE A 71 6.64 8.60 3.90
N SER A 72 7.33 7.80 4.71
CA SER A 72 7.84 8.22 6.03
C SER A 72 8.97 9.25 5.91
N LEU A 73 9.31 9.89 7.03
CA LEU A 73 10.46 10.80 7.14
C LEU A 73 11.80 10.17 6.72
N THR A 74 11.97 8.86 6.91
CA THR A 74 13.17 8.11 6.46
C THR A 74 13.15 7.76 4.98
N GLY A 75 12.09 8.15 4.26
CA GLY A 75 11.91 7.83 2.86
C GLY A 75 11.46 6.40 2.59
N LYS A 76 11.10 5.60 3.60
CA LYS A 76 10.45 4.29 3.38
C LYS A 76 8.97 4.46 3.08
N VAL A 77 8.42 3.61 2.21
CA VAL A 77 6.97 3.49 2.02
C VAL A 77 6.39 2.77 3.24
N VAL A 78 5.30 3.29 3.79
CA VAL A 78 4.57 2.65 4.89
C VAL A 78 3.22 2.24 4.34
N PHE A 79 2.94 0.94 4.34
CA PHE A 79 1.60 0.42 4.09
C PHE A 79 0.78 0.57 5.37
N ILE A 80 -0.34 1.29 5.29
CA ILE A 80 -1.21 1.59 6.43
C ILE A 80 -2.32 0.56 6.55
N THR A 81 -2.94 0.22 5.41
CA THR A 81 -3.96 -0.83 5.25
C THR A 81 -3.99 -1.27 3.78
N VAL A 82 -4.47 -2.48 3.52
CA VAL A 82 -4.65 -3.10 2.20
C VAL A 82 -5.93 -3.92 2.22
N TRP A 83 -6.64 -4.03 1.10
CA TRP A 83 -7.84 -4.87 1.01
C TRP A 83 -8.16 -5.25 -0.43
N LEU A 84 -8.90 -6.34 -0.62
CA LEU A 84 -9.51 -6.72 -1.89
C LEU A 84 -10.86 -6.02 -2.10
N VAL A 85 -11.25 -5.82 -3.36
CA VAL A 85 -12.57 -5.27 -3.73
C VAL A 85 -13.64 -6.35 -3.74
#